data_AF-A0A090D293-F1
#
_entry.id   AF-A0A090D293-F1
#
_cell.length_a   1.000
_cell.length_b   1.000
_cell.length_c   1.000
_cell.angle_alpha   90.00
_cell.angle_beta   90.00
_cell.angle_gamma   90.00
#
_symmetry.space_group_name_H-M   'P 1'
#
loop_
_entity.id
_entity.type
_entity.pdbx_description
1 polymer ?
#
loop_
_entity_poly.entity_id
_entity_poly.type
_entity_poly.pdbx_seq_one_letter_code
_entity_poly.pdbx_strand_id
1 'polypeptide(L)'
;MKNIAENNQIRFKNISRKKTGMFVNFIVTGIRGGTTYNASISVDMNAAEVDLSDSLEKIIDSCARIASKDIKEQPKYQFEGLQSI
;
A
#
# COMPACT_ATOMS: atom_id res chain seq x y z
N MET A 1 18.00 -15.47 -7.79
CA MET A 1 18.13 -14.07 -7.31
C MET A 1 16.82 -13.35 -7.57
N LYS A 2 16.17 -12.77 -6.55
CA LYS A 2 14.93 -12.01 -6.76
C LYS A 2 15.23 -10.82 -7.67
N ASN A 3 14.42 -10.63 -8.70
CA ASN A 3 14.64 -9.60 -9.72
C ASN A 3 14.54 -8.21 -9.08
N ILE A 4 15.59 -7.39 -9.22
CA ILE A 4 15.63 -6.01 -8.69
C ILE A 4 14.50 -5.15 -9.28
N ALA A 5 13.97 -5.50 -10.46
CA ALA A 5 12.82 -4.81 -11.05
C ALA A 5 11.51 -5.01 -10.26
N GLU A 6 11.40 -6.08 -9.46
CA GLU A 6 10.26 -6.29 -8.56
C GLU A 6 10.41 -5.56 -7.22
N ASN A 7 11.58 -4.98 -6.99
CA ASN A 7 11.88 -4.24 -5.77
C ASN A 7 11.01 -2.99 -5.69
N ASN A 8 10.33 -2.78 -4.56
CA ASN A 8 9.56 -1.57 -4.27
C ASN A 8 8.28 -1.38 -5.12
N GLN A 9 7.80 -2.42 -5.82
CA GLN A 9 6.53 -2.35 -6.53
C GLN A 9 5.35 -2.58 -5.58
N ILE A 10 4.40 -1.63 -5.57
CA ILE A 10 3.12 -1.79 -4.87
C ILE A 10 2.23 -2.71 -5.70
N ARG A 11 1.71 -3.78 -5.08
CA ARG A 11 0.85 -4.77 -5.71
C ARG A 11 -0.47 -4.89 -4.97
N PHE A 12 -1.57 -5.04 -5.71
CA PHE A 12 -2.84 -5.42 -5.11
C PHE A 12 -2.71 -6.76 -4.38
N LYS A 13 -3.28 -6.85 -3.18
CA LYS A 13 -3.27 -8.05 -2.34
C LYS A 13 -4.66 -8.67 -2.25
N ASN A 14 -5.63 -7.90 -1.77
CA ASN A 14 -7.03 -8.34 -1.62
C ASN A 14 -7.96 -7.16 -1.32
N ILE A 15 -9.27 -7.42 -1.35
CA ILE A 15 -10.28 -6.59 -0.71
C ILE A 15 -10.68 -7.26 0.60
N SER A 16 -10.76 -6.51 1.70
CA SER A 16 -11.16 -7.02 3.01
C SER A 16 -12.25 -6.19 3.66
N ARG A 17 -13.16 -6.86 4.37
CA ARG A 17 -14.18 -6.23 5.20
C ARG A 17 -13.66 -6.08 6.62
N LYS A 18 -13.75 -4.88 7.19
CA LYS A 18 -13.54 -4.61 8.63
C LYS A 18 -14.84 -4.08 9.23
N LYS A 19 -14.90 -3.98 10.56
CA LYS A 19 -16.06 -3.40 11.27
C LYS A 19 -16.38 -1.98 10.80
N THR A 20 -15.37 -1.24 10.36
CA THR A 20 -15.46 0.17 9.98
C THR A 20 -15.72 0.41 8.50
N GLY A 21 -15.66 -0.63 7.64
CA GLY A 21 -15.82 -0.44 6.20
C GLY A 21 -15.18 -1.53 5.35
N MET A 22 -15.09 -1.25 4.05
CA MET A 22 -14.46 -2.10 3.03
C MET A 22 -13.13 -1.48 2.59
N PHE A 23 -12.09 -2.31 2.49
CA PHE A 23 -10.73 -1.83 2.24
C PHE A 23 -10.05 -2.58 1.11
N VAL A 24 -9.50 -1.85 0.16
CA VAL A 24 -8.54 -2.37 -0.83
C VAL A 24 -7.16 -2.37 -0.21
N ASN A 25 -6.50 -3.53 -0.24
CA ASN A 25 -5.21 -3.71 0.39
C ASN A 25 -4.14 -3.93 -0.67
N PHE A 26 -3.05 -3.19 -0.53
CA PHE A 26 -1.84 -3.33 -1.34
C PHE A 26 -0.66 -3.71 -0.46
N ILE A 27 0.36 -4.30 -1.07
CA ILE A 27 1.60 -4.69 -0.40
C ILE A 27 2.80 -4.24 -1.23
N VAL A 28 3.84 -3.80 -0.56
CA VAL A 28 5.15 -3.57 -1.16
C VAL A 28 6.20 -4.25 -0.31
N THR A 29 7.13 -4.93 -0.97
CA THR A 29 8.32 -5.49 -0.35
C THR A 29 9.52 -4.95 -1.08
N GLY A 30 10.53 -4.53 -0.33
CA GLY A 30 11.77 -4.07 -0.91
C GLY A 30 12.99 -4.51 -0.13
N ILE A 31 14.15 -4.44 -0.79
CA ILE A 31 15.47 -4.71 -0.27
C ILE A 31 16.36 -3.53 -0.61
N ARG A 32 17.02 -2.93 0.39
CA ARG A 32 18.00 -1.84 0.22
C ARG A 32 19.15 -2.02 1.20
N GLY A 33 20.38 -2.10 0.69
CA GLY A 33 21.59 -2.22 1.54
C GLY A 33 21.57 -3.42 2.50
N GLY A 34 21.01 -4.55 2.07
CA GLY A 34 20.84 -5.75 2.90
C GLY A 34 19.61 -5.73 3.84
N THR A 35 18.93 -4.60 3.99
CA THR A 35 17.69 -4.48 4.77
C THR A 35 16.49 -4.88 3.92
N THR A 36 15.66 -5.80 4.40
CA THR A 36 14.34 -6.09 3.81
C THR A 36 13.28 -5.28 4.54
N TYR A 37 12.39 -4.64 3.80
CA TYR A 37 11.24 -3.95 4.35
C TYR A 37 9.95 -4.42 3.67
N ASN A 38 8.88 -4.40 4.44
CA ASN A 38 7.53 -4.71 3.99
C ASN A 38 6.59 -3.62 4.48
N ALA A 39 5.72 -3.13 3.60
CA ALA A 39 4.65 -2.23 3.99
C ALA A 39 3.32 -2.73 3.42
N SER A 40 2.27 -2.61 4.23
CA SER A 40 0.89 -2.86 3.84
C SER A 40 0.16 -1.53 3.76
N ILE A 41 -0.58 -1.33 2.68
CA ILE A 41 -1.37 -0.13 2.42
C ILE A 41 -2.83 -0.56 2.40
N SER A 42 -3.69 0.14 3.12
CA SER A 42 -5.14 -0.10 3.13
C SER A 42 -5.85 1.19 2.77
N VAL A 43 -6.68 1.15 1.71
CA VAL A 43 -7.48 2.29 1.26
C VAL A 43 -8.95 1.97 1.49
N ASP A 44 -9.68 2.88 2.15
CA ASP A 44 -11.13 2.77 2.32
C ASP A 44 -11.82 2.96 0.97
N MET A 45 -12.67 2.00 0.59
CA MET A 45 -13.41 2.05 -0.67
C MET A 45 -14.36 3.25 -0.75
N ASN A 46 -14.91 3.69 0.39
CA ASN A 46 -15.79 4.86 0.42
C ASN A 46 -15.02 6.15 0.10
N ALA A 47 -13.78 6.27 0.57
CA ALA A 47 -12.92 7.41 0.26
C ALA A 47 -12.53 7.45 -1.22
N ALA A 48 -12.51 6.29 -1.88
CA ALA A 48 -12.29 6.14 -3.31
C ALA A 48 -13.56 6.21 -4.16
N GLU A 49 -14.73 6.46 -3.54
CA GLU A 49 -16.03 6.54 -4.21
C GLU A 49 -16.35 5.30 -5.08
N VAL A 50 -15.98 4.12 -4.58
CA VAL A 50 -16.24 2.83 -5.24
C VAL A 50 -16.89 1.84 -4.29
N ASP A 51 -17.63 0.88 -4.83
CA ASP A 51 -18.24 -0.20 -4.05
C ASP A 51 -18.05 -1.58 -4.71
N LEU A 52 -18.64 -2.63 -4.13
CA LEU A 52 -18.48 -4.02 -4.60
C LEU A 52 -19.26 -4.35 -5.88
N SER A 53 -20.14 -3.46 -6.35
CA SER A 53 -20.83 -3.58 -7.64
C SER A 53 -19.97 -3.09 -8.81
N ASP A 54 -18.94 -2.29 -8.53
CA ASP A 54 -17.96 -1.87 -9.52
C ASP A 54 -17.08 -3.05 -10.00
N SER A 55 -16.49 -2.89 -11.18
CA SER A 55 -15.49 -3.85 -11.65
C SER A 55 -14.25 -3.82 -10.75
N LEU A 56 -13.62 -4.99 -10.56
CA LEU A 56 -12.41 -5.11 -9.76
C LEU A 56 -11.30 -4.16 -10.25
N GLU A 57 -11.18 -3.98 -11.57
CA GLU A 57 -10.21 -3.07 -12.18
C GLU A 57 -10.46 -1.61 -11.77
N LYS A 58 -11.72 -1.14 -11.82
CA LYS A 58 -12.09 0.20 -11.37
C LYS A 58 -11.82 0.41 -9.89
N ILE A 59 -12.15 -0.57 -9.06
CA ILE A 59 -11.89 -0.54 -7.60
C ILE A 59 -10.39 -0.39 -7.33
N ILE A 60 -9.57 -1.21 -7.99
CA ILE A 60 -8.11 -1.19 -7.84
C ILE A 60 -7.54 0.15 -8.32
N ASP A 61 -7.90 0.63 -9.52
CA ASP A 61 -7.36 1.88 -10.07
C ASP A 61 -7.71 3.09 -9.20
N SER A 62 -8.97 3.19 -8.77
CA SER A 62 -9.45 4.31 -7.94
C SER A 62 -8.73 4.35 -6.59
N CYS A 63 -8.59 3.20 -5.92
CA CYS A 63 -7.86 3.11 -4.66
C CYS A 63 -6.35 3.32 -4.84
N ALA A 64 -5.76 2.82 -5.93
CA ALA A 64 -4.35 3.04 -6.25
C ALA A 64 -4.03 4.51 -6.49
N ARG A 65 -4.93 5.27 -7.13
CA ARG A 65 -4.79 6.73 -7.33
C ARG A 65 -4.69 7.46 -6.00
N ILE A 66 -5.55 7.16 -5.03
CA ILE A 66 -5.48 7.75 -3.67
C ILE A 66 -4.15 7.37 -3.00
N ALA A 67 -3.85 6.08 -2.92
CA ALA A 67 -2.61 5.58 -2.32
C ALA A 67 -1.37 6.25 -2.94
N SER A 68 -1.34 6.43 -4.26
CA SER A 68 -0.22 7.05 -4.97
C SER A 68 -0.05 8.54 -4.67
N LYS A 69 -1.11 9.25 -4.27
CA LYS A 69 -1.01 10.66 -3.84
C LYS A 69 -0.47 10.72 -2.42
N ASP A 70 -1.01 9.89 -1.54
CA ASP A 70 -0.77 9.97 -0.10
C ASP A 70 0.59 9.38 0.31
N ILE A 71 1.12 8.41 -0.44
CA ILE A 71 2.32 7.65 -0.06
C ILE A 71 3.56 8.10 -0.86
N LYS A 72 3.41 9.04 -1.82
CA LYS A 72 4.55 9.64 -2.54
C LYS A 72 5.49 10.42 -1.60
N GLU A 73 4.93 11.04 -0.57
CA GLU A 73 5.72 11.55 0.55
C GLU A 73 5.87 10.41 1.55
N GLN A 74 7.06 9.78 1.55
CA GLN A 74 7.37 8.64 2.40
C GLN A 74 6.85 8.84 3.83
N PRO A 75 6.34 7.81 4.50
CA PRO A 75 6.47 7.79 5.95
C PRO A 75 7.96 7.89 6.28
N LYS A 76 8.34 8.95 6.99
CA LYS A 76 9.66 9.13 7.59
C LYS A 76 9.80 8.10 8.70
N TYR A 77 10.01 6.83 8.34
CA TYR A 77 10.18 5.76 9.31
C TYR A 77 11.40 6.09 10.17
N GLN A 78 11.17 6.18 11.47
CA GLN A 78 12.24 6.24 12.47
C GLN A 78 12.27 4.89 13.18
N PHE A 79 13.47 4.41 13.44
CA PHE A 79 13.64 3.23 14.28
C PHE A 79 13.40 3.62 15.74
N GLU A 80 12.66 2.80 16.46
CA GLU A 80 12.50 2.95 17.90
C GLU A 80 13.88 2.90 18.58
N GLY A 81 14.17 3.88 19.45
CA GLY A 81 15.46 3.98 20.15
C GLY A 81 16.61 4.62 19.37
N LEU A 82 16.41 4.97 18.10
CA LEU A 82 17.34 5.77 17.29
C LEU A 82 16.72 7.15 17.02
N GLN A 83 16.50 7.94 18.08
CA GLN A 83 16.26 9.37 17.87
C GLN A 83 17.57 10.05 17.49
N SER A 84 17.49 10.94 16.50
CA SER A 84 18.59 11.66 15.85
C SER A 84 19.67 12.14 16.82
N ILE A 85 20.93 11.76 16.55
CA ILE A 85 22.08 12.61 16.88
C ILE A 85 22.09 13.76 15.86
#